data_AF-A0A833PB65-F1
#
_entry.id   AF-A0A833PB65-F1
#
_cell.length_a   1.000
_cell.length_b   1.000
_cell.length_c   1.000
_cell.angle_alpha   90.00
_cell.angle_beta   90.00
_cell.angle_gamma   90.00
#
_symmetry.space_group_name_H-M   'P 1'
#
loop_
_entity.id
_entity.type
_entity.pdbx_description
1 polymer ?
#
loop_
_entity_poly.entity_id
_entity_poly.type
_entity_poly.pdbx_seq_one_letter_code
_entity_poly.pdbx_strand_id
1 'polypeptide(L)'
;MKNKNPVSLIIIGIILLLVGGGLYLTSGPNISAADQARCEELVQKKYGENSGSIIASCKTDTGFVAMMDAQTNNTASAEDTAKAISSANHQELGLGIFGKFLMGLCVGIGIALLIKGLIGLKNKPQTGI
;
A
#
# COMPACT_ATOMS: atom_id res chain seq x y z
N MET A 1 32.36 -16.18 -6.12
CA MET A 1 31.51 -15.24 -5.37
C MET A 1 32.16 -14.97 -4.03
N LYS A 2 32.61 -13.73 -3.77
CA LYS A 2 33.34 -13.34 -2.54
C LYS A 2 32.54 -13.76 -1.30
N ASN A 3 33.17 -14.43 -0.33
CA ASN A 3 32.54 -14.85 0.93
C ASN A 3 31.98 -13.63 1.67
N LYS A 4 30.69 -13.31 1.45
CA LYS A 4 30.04 -12.22 2.17
C LYS A 4 29.90 -12.64 3.64
N ASN A 5 30.36 -11.78 4.53
CA ASN A 5 30.24 -12.00 5.98
C ASN A 5 28.74 -12.20 6.33
N PRO A 6 28.35 -13.28 7.02
CA PRO A 6 26.97 -13.53 7.39
C PRO A 6 26.34 -12.38 8.19
N VAL A 7 27.15 -11.66 8.99
CA VAL A 7 26.72 -10.45 9.71
C VAL A 7 26.28 -9.34 8.74
N SER A 8 27.03 -9.13 7.64
CA SER A 8 26.67 -8.13 6.63
C SER A 8 25.36 -8.47 5.92
N LEU A 9 25.08 -9.76 5.67
CA LEU A 9 23.80 -10.18 5.09
C LEU A 9 22.63 -9.87 6.01
N ILE A 10 22.81 -10.08 7.31
CA ILE A 10 21.78 -9.75 8.32
C ILE A 10 21.53 -8.25 8.35
N ILE A 11 22.59 -7.44 8.43
CA ILE A 11 22.46 -5.97 8.48
C ILE A 11 21.71 -5.45 7.24
N ILE A 12 22.10 -5.90 6.03
CA ILE A 12 21.42 -5.49 4.80
C ILE A 12 19.96 -5.97 4.81
N GLY A 13 19.70 -7.19 5.29
CA GLY A 13 18.35 -7.74 5.40
C GLY A 13 17.44 -6.90 6.31
N ILE A 14 17.95 -6.46 7.46
CA ILE A 14 17.23 -5.58 8.39
C ILE A 14 16.95 -4.22 7.73
N ILE A 15 17.94 -3.60 7.10
CA ILE A 15 17.77 -2.31 6.43
C ILE A 15 16.66 -2.40 5.38
N LEU A 16 16.67 -3.44 4.54
CA LEU A 16 15.65 -3.63 3.51
C LEU A 16 14.26 -3.86 4.10
N LEU A 17 14.15 -4.59 5.22
CA LEU A 17 12.87 -4.73 5.93
C LEU A 17 12.36 -3.41 6.49
N LEU A 18 13.25 -2.56 7.04
CA LEU A 18 12.86 -1.24 7.54
C LEU A 18 12.40 -0.33 6.40
N VAL A 19 13.07 -0.34 5.25
CA VAL A 19 12.65 0.41 4.07
C VAL A 19 11.31 -0.09 3.54
N GLY A 20 11.17 -1.41 3.35
CA GLY A 20 9.92 -2.02 2.88
C GLY A 20 8.76 -1.80 3.84
N GLY A 21 8.98 -1.95 5.14
CA GLY A 21 8.00 -1.66 6.19
C GLY A 21 7.62 -0.18 6.26
N GLY A 22 8.59 0.72 6.09
CA GLY A 22 8.33 2.17 6.01
C GLY A 22 7.43 2.51 4.82
N LEU A 23 7.71 1.94 3.63
CA LEU A 23 6.87 2.11 2.45
C LEU A 23 5.44 1.63 2.68
N TYR A 24 5.26 0.49 3.36
CA TYR A 24 3.94 -0.05 3.72
C TYR A 24 3.14 0.92 4.61
N LEU A 25 3.77 1.50 5.63
CA LEU A 25 3.11 2.44 6.54
C LEU A 25 2.67 3.73 5.84
N THR A 26 3.34 4.13 4.77
CA THR A 26 3.03 5.35 4.01
C THR A 26 2.07 5.15 2.84
N SER A 27 1.63 3.92 2.54
CA SER A 27 0.85 3.59 1.33
C SER A 27 -0.66 3.41 1.58
N GLY A 28 -1.19 4.00 2.66
CA GLY A 28 -2.64 4.08 2.90
C GLY A 28 -3.36 5.02 1.91
N PRO A 29 -4.69 4.88 1.77
CA PRO A 29 -5.49 5.75 0.91
C PRO A 29 -5.39 7.20 1.38
N ASN A 30 -5.11 8.11 0.46
CA ASN A 30 -4.99 9.54 0.76
C ASN A 30 -6.34 10.24 0.55
N ILE A 31 -7.25 10.08 1.51
CA ILE A 31 -8.58 10.70 1.49
C ILE A 31 -8.60 11.82 2.53
N SER A 32 -8.92 13.05 2.09
CA SER A 32 -9.05 14.18 3.01
C SER A 32 -10.30 14.03 3.88
N ALA A 33 -10.29 14.62 5.09
CA ALA A 33 -11.47 14.60 5.96
C ALA A 33 -12.69 15.26 5.30
N ALA A 34 -12.47 16.25 4.43
CA ALA A 34 -13.54 16.90 3.67
C ALA A 34 -14.15 15.99 2.60
N ASP A 35 -13.31 15.25 1.86
CA ASP A 35 -13.78 14.31 0.83
C ASP A 35 -14.44 13.09 1.46
N GLN A 36 -13.94 12.61 2.61
CA GLN A 36 -14.59 11.57 3.40
C GLN A 36 -15.98 12.02 3.83
N ALA A 37 -16.11 13.19 4.46
CA ALA A 37 -17.40 13.70 4.94
C ALA A 37 -18.40 13.89 3.79
N ARG A 38 -17.93 14.42 2.64
CA ARG A 38 -18.76 14.56 1.43
C ARG A 38 -19.23 13.19 0.93
N CYS A 39 -18.34 12.20 0.83
CA CYS A 39 -18.71 10.85 0.41
C CYS A 39 -19.74 10.23 1.36
N GLU A 40 -19.55 10.36 2.68
CA GLU A 40 -20.47 9.82 3.67
C GLU A 40 -21.88 10.43 3.52
N GLU A 41 -21.96 11.75 3.30
CA GLU A 41 -23.22 12.44 3.01
C GLU A 41 -23.88 11.91 1.72
N LEU A 42 -23.10 11.72 0.64
CA LEU A 42 -23.60 11.19 -0.63
C LEU A 42 -24.09 9.75 -0.49
N VAL A 43 -23.40 8.91 0.28
CA VAL A 43 -23.81 7.53 0.55
C VAL A 43 -25.10 7.51 1.37
N GLN A 44 -25.20 8.33 2.41
CA GLN A 44 -26.42 8.44 3.21
C GLN A 44 -27.61 8.91 2.34
N LYS A 45 -27.39 9.92 1.49
CA LYS A 45 -28.42 10.44 0.59
C LYS A 45 -28.89 9.39 -0.44
N LYS A 46 -27.97 8.55 -0.92
CA LYS A 46 -28.26 7.54 -1.95
C LYS A 46 -28.87 6.25 -1.40
N TYR A 47 -28.38 5.78 -0.25
CA TYR A 47 -28.71 4.46 0.30
C TYR A 47 -29.57 4.51 1.57
N GLY A 48 -29.75 5.68 2.19
CA GLY A 48 -30.57 5.86 3.39
C GLY A 48 -30.14 4.96 4.54
N GLU A 49 -31.09 4.20 5.09
CA GLU A 49 -30.87 3.26 6.19
C GLU A 49 -29.92 2.10 5.84
N ASN A 50 -29.72 1.81 4.54
CA ASN A 50 -28.80 0.76 4.08
C ASN A 50 -27.34 1.26 3.94
N SER A 51 -27.06 2.51 4.30
CA SER A 51 -25.73 3.11 4.15
C SER A 51 -24.67 2.48 5.05
N GLY A 52 -25.05 1.87 6.18
CA GLY A 52 -24.12 1.41 7.22
C GLY A 52 -23.05 0.42 6.77
N SER A 53 -23.34 -0.46 5.81
CA SER A 53 -22.35 -1.43 5.29
C SER A 53 -21.40 -0.83 4.25
N ILE A 54 -21.76 0.29 3.64
CA ILE A 54 -21.05 0.90 2.51
C ILE A 54 -20.28 2.16 2.93
N ILE A 55 -20.73 2.84 3.99
CA ILE A 55 -20.17 4.11 4.45
C ILE A 55 -18.68 4.00 4.82
N ALA A 56 -18.24 2.82 5.29
CA ALA A 56 -16.84 2.55 5.59
C ALA A 56 -15.93 2.69 4.35
N SER A 57 -16.45 2.45 3.14
CA SER A 57 -15.71 2.58 1.89
C SER A 57 -15.27 4.02 1.63
N CYS A 58 -15.98 5.04 2.13
CA CYS A 58 -15.58 6.44 2.04
C CYS A 58 -14.25 6.75 2.76
N LYS A 59 -13.82 5.87 3.67
CA LYS A 59 -12.55 6.02 4.42
C LYS A 59 -11.41 5.19 3.84
N THR A 60 -11.72 4.12 3.12
CA THR A 60 -10.72 3.13 2.70
C THR A 60 -10.50 3.05 1.19
N ASP A 61 -11.38 3.66 0.38
CA ASP A 61 -11.36 3.52 -1.07
C ASP A 61 -11.53 4.89 -1.76
N THR A 62 -10.42 5.41 -2.31
CA THR A 62 -10.37 6.66 -3.08
C THR A 62 -11.19 6.59 -4.36
N GLY A 63 -11.24 5.41 -5.00
CA GLY A 63 -12.06 5.14 -6.17
C GLY A 63 -13.55 5.17 -5.83
N PHE A 64 -13.94 4.68 -4.65
CA PHE A 64 -15.32 4.76 -4.17
C PHE A 64 -15.76 6.21 -3.91
N VAL A 65 -14.91 7.02 -3.29
CA VAL A 65 -15.17 8.47 -3.12
C VAL A 65 -15.39 9.15 -4.47
N ALA A 66 -14.47 8.93 -5.43
CA ALA A 66 -14.58 9.49 -6.78
C ALA A 66 -15.83 8.99 -7.52
N MET A 67 -16.19 7.72 -7.33
CA MET A 67 -17.39 7.12 -7.88
C MET A 67 -18.66 7.77 -7.34
N MET A 68 -18.73 8.04 -6.03
CA MET A 68 -19.88 8.71 -5.41
C MET A 68 -19.99 10.16 -5.89
N ASP A 69 -18.87 10.87 -5.97
CA ASP A 69 -18.82 12.24 -6.49
C ASP A 69 -19.32 12.31 -7.95
N ALA A 70 -18.82 11.43 -8.82
CA ALA A 70 -19.20 11.38 -10.24
C ALA A 70 -20.70 11.10 -10.45
N GLN A 71 -21.32 10.32 -9.55
CA GLN A 71 -22.73 9.94 -9.66
C GLN A 71 -23.71 10.99 -9.11
N THR A 72 -23.23 12.01 -8.38
CA THR A 72 -24.07 12.97 -7.65
C THR A 72 -25.08 13.73 -8.52
N ASN A 73 -24.85 13.80 -9.84
CA ASN A 73 -25.72 14.53 -10.77
C ASN A 73 -26.55 13.65 -11.72
N ASN A 74 -26.47 12.31 -11.66
CA ASN A 74 -27.12 11.39 -12.63
C ASN A 74 -26.85 11.72 -14.12
N THR A 75 -25.88 12.57 -14.42
CA THR A 75 -25.56 13.09 -15.77
C THR A 75 -24.20 12.64 -16.28
N ALA A 76 -23.36 12.04 -15.43
CA ALA A 76 -22.08 11.51 -15.84
C ALA A 76 -22.29 10.22 -16.65
N SER A 77 -21.71 10.15 -17.85
CA SER A 77 -21.70 8.92 -18.61
C SER A 77 -20.91 7.83 -17.87
N ALA A 78 -21.15 6.56 -18.21
CA ALA A 78 -20.37 5.46 -17.65
C ALA A 78 -18.86 5.64 -17.93
N GLU A 79 -18.51 6.24 -19.08
CA GLU A 79 -17.13 6.55 -19.44
C GLU A 79 -16.53 7.65 -18.55
N ASP A 80 -17.29 8.72 -18.25
CA ASP A 80 -16.81 9.80 -17.38
C ASP A 80 -16.61 9.31 -15.95
N THR A 81 -17.51 8.46 -15.46
CA THR A 81 -17.37 7.81 -14.16
C THR A 81 -16.14 6.90 -14.13
N ALA A 82 -15.92 6.11 -15.19
CA ALA A 82 -14.74 5.26 -15.29
C ALA A 82 -13.44 6.06 -15.33
N LYS A 83 -13.41 7.18 -16.05
CA LYS A 83 -12.26 8.11 -16.07
C LYS A 83 -12.00 8.73 -14.71
N ALA A 84 -13.05 9.15 -13.98
CA ALA A 84 -12.91 9.71 -12.65
C ALA A 84 -12.32 8.69 -11.66
N ILE A 85 -12.88 7.47 -11.62
CA ILE A 85 -12.37 6.36 -10.79
C ILE A 85 -10.93 6.01 -11.17
N SER A 86 -10.67 5.87 -12.47
CA SER A 86 -9.33 5.58 -12.99
C SER A 86 -8.36 6.67 -12.55
N SER A 87 -8.69 7.96 -12.69
CA SER A 87 -7.80 9.06 -12.28
C SER A 87 -7.51 9.09 -10.77
N ALA A 88 -8.51 8.81 -9.92
CA ALA A 88 -8.35 8.73 -8.47
C ALA A 88 -7.43 7.55 -8.07
N ASN A 89 -7.56 6.41 -8.75
CA ASN A 89 -6.67 5.27 -8.57
C ASN A 89 -5.29 5.50 -9.21
N HIS A 90 -5.20 6.24 -10.32
CA HIS A 90 -3.96 6.53 -11.07
C HIS A 90 -3.07 7.57 -10.39
N GLN A 91 -3.63 8.46 -9.56
CA GLN A 91 -2.80 9.24 -8.62
C GLN A 91 -1.99 8.32 -7.68
N GLU A 92 -2.43 7.07 -7.46
CA GLU A 92 -1.63 6.04 -6.81
C GLU A 92 -0.71 5.26 -7.77
N LEU A 93 -0.79 5.38 -9.10
CA LEU A 93 -0.04 4.46 -9.99
C LEU A 93 1.38 4.94 -10.34
N GLY A 94 1.64 6.24 -10.33
CA GLY A 94 2.99 6.78 -10.58
C GLY A 94 4.01 6.44 -9.48
N LEU A 95 3.56 6.48 -8.22
CA LEU A 95 4.38 6.14 -7.05
C LEU A 95 3.91 4.89 -6.31
N GLY A 96 2.65 4.48 -6.43
CA GLY A 96 2.07 3.38 -5.65
C GLY A 96 2.12 2.02 -6.33
N ILE A 97 2.10 1.86 -7.67
CA ILE A 97 2.54 0.57 -8.28
C ILE A 97 4.02 0.38 -8.03
N PHE A 98 4.83 1.40 -8.34
CA PHE A 98 6.27 1.33 -8.15
C PHE A 98 6.63 1.18 -6.67
N GLY A 99 5.90 1.85 -5.78
CA GLY A 99 6.03 1.75 -4.32
C GLY A 99 5.62 0.38 -3.79
N LYS A 100 4.51 -0.20 -4.27
CA LYS A 100 4.09 -1.58 -3.92
C LYS A 100 5.10 -2.61 -4.45
N PHE A 101 5.62 -2.41 -5.66
CA PHE A 101 6.69 -3.23 -6.21
C PHE A 101 7.97 -3.13 -5.37
N LEU A 102 8.43 -1.92 -5.06
CA LEU A 102 9.64 -1.66 -4.28
C LEU A 102 9.48 -2.18 -2.84
N MET A 103 8.30 -2.01 -2.23
CA MET A 103 7.94 -2.60 -0.95
C MET A 103 8.10 -4.12 -0.99
N GLY A 104 7.48 -4.79 -1.97
CA GLY A 104 7.59 -6.24 -2.14
C GLY A 104 9.03 -6.70 -2.38
N LEU A 105 9.79 -5.97 -3.19
CA LEU A 105 11.19 -6.24 -3.48
C LEU A 105 12.06 -6.12 -2.22
N CYS A 106 11.92 -5.03 -1.47
CA CYS A 106 12.67 -4.77 -0.25
C CYS A 106 12.35 -5.81 0.83
N VAL A 107 11.07 -6.09 1.07
CA VAL A 107 10.67 -7.12 2.05
C VAL A 107 11.15 -8.50 1.63
N GLY A 108 10.93 -8.90 0.38
CA GLY A 108 11.30 -10.21 -0.13
C GLY A 108 12.81 -10.46 -0.09
N ILE A 109 13.61 -9.53 -0.61
CA ILE A 109 15.08 -9.63 -0.55
C ILE A 109 15.56 -9.54 0.91
N GLY A 110 14.96 -8.66 1.72
CA GLY A 110 15.31 -8.50 3.14
C GLY A 110 15.18 -9.80 3.92
N ILE A 111 14.05 -10.50 3.79
CA ILE A 111 13.81 -11.81 4.40
C ILE A 111 14.83 -12.84 3.89
N ALA A 112 15.05 -12.91 2.58
CA ALA A 112 15.98 -13.88 2.00
C ALA A 112 17.42 -13.69 2.52
N LEU A 113 17.86 -12.44 2.67
CA LEU A 113 19.20 -12.11 3.18
C LEU A 113 19.32 -12.38 4.69
N LEU A 114 18.29 -12.10 5.47
CA LEU A 114 18.23 -12.48 6.88
C LEU A 114 18.38 -13.98 7.07
N ILE A 115 17.59 -14.78 6.35
CA ILE A 115 17.63 -16.25 6.44
C ILE A 115 19.03 -16.76 6.05
N LYS A 116 19.58 -16.29 4.93
CA LYS A 116 20.93 -16.69 4.49
C LYS A 116 22.01 -16.27 5.49
N GLY A 117 21.90 -15.09 6.08
CA GLY A 117 22.82 -14.61 7.10
C GLY A 117 22.76 -15.42 8.39
N LEU A 118 21.56 -15.77 8.86
CA LEU A 118 21.36 -16.62 10.04
C LEU A 118 21.90 -18.04 9.83
N ILE A 119 21.63 -18.65 8.67
CA ILE A 119 22.21 -19.95 8.29
C ILE A 119 23.75 -19.85 8.25
N GLY A 120 24.27 -18.78 7.66
CA GLY A 120 25.72 -18.54 7.59
C GLY A 120 26.38 -18.32 8.96
N LEU A 121 25.69 -17.68 9.91
CA LEU A 121 26.16 -17.57 11.30
C LEU A 121 26.17 -18.92 12.00
N LYS A 122 25.10 -19.71 11.86
CA LYS A 122 24.99 -21.04 12.48
C LYS A 122 26.04 -22.02 11.96
N ASN A 123 26.40 -21.91 10.69
CA ASN A 123 27.37 -22.77 10.03
C ASN A 123 28.81 -22.23 10.10
N LYS A 124 29.04 -21.08 10.76
CA LYS A 124 30.39 -20.54 10.93
C LYS A 124 31.13 -21.40 11.95
N PRO A 125 32.24 -22.08 11.57
CA PRO A 125 33.02 -22.84 12.54
C PRO A 125 33.48 -21.89 13.65
N GLN A 126 33.24 -22.29 14.92
CA GLN A 126 33.81 -21.59 16.05
C GLN A 126 35.32 -21.76 15.97
N THR A 127 36.02 -20.79 15.36
CA THR A 127 37.44 -20.61 15.61
C THR A 127 37.55 -20.10 17.02
N GLY A 128 37.66 -21.04 17.96
CA GLY A 128 37.94 -20.78 19.36
C GLY A 128 39.23 -20.00 19.52
N ILE A 129 39.16 -19.01 20.40
CA ILE A 129 40.27 -18.61 21.27
C ILE A 129 39.67 -18.66 22.68
#